data_AF-A0A2P6VVE9-F1
#
_entry.id   AF-A0A2P6VVE9-F1
#
_cell.length_a   1.000
_cell.length_b   1.000
_cell.length_c   1.000
_cell.angle_alpha   90.00
_cell.angle_beta   90.00
_cell.angle_gamma   90.00
#
_symmetry.space_group_name_H-M   'P 1'
#
loop_
_entity.id
_entity.type
_entity.pdbx_description
1 polymer ?
#
loop_
_entity_poly.entity_id
_entity_poly.type
_entity_poly.pdbx_seq_one_letter_code
_entity_poly.pdbx_strand_id
1 'polypeptide(L)'
;MSEDRTPQEAYGHWKEKWFQRHEKLIEIARDELGLEEYPEDPDKQRAYHDRMAELKSSDEELQRAERKRDEVLEELIEENAPHGSEADKIRCIKKAILQIKNNQLAEFLGLSQNYVTKFRVTLRGDVIRSDIPQSVREKIRKRDGDACVRCGETSELRLHHINPVLRCEKGECHVPENLATLCEGCHHLAHEDGSDVVLTYDSTDGFWEWVNEGGESSRTSP
;
A
#
# COMPACT_ATOMS: atom_id res chain seq x y z
N MET A 1 19.31 -4.59 -16.55
CA MET A 1 20.14 -5.81 -16.52
C MET A 1 19.44 -6.74 -15.55
N SER A 2 18.74 -7.78 -16.04
CA SER A 2 18.14 -8.77 -15.15
C SER A 2 19.28 -9.61 -14.59
N GLU A 3 19.43 -9.63 -13.27
CA GLU A 3 20.28 -10.59 -12.61
C GLU A 3 19.60 -11.95 -12.74
N ASP A 4 20.01 -12.72 -13.75
CA ASP A 4 19.62 -14.13 -13.88
C ASP A 4 20.18 -14.88 -12.67
N ARG A 5 19.27 -15.32 -11.78
CA ARG A 5 19.62 -16.16 -10.64
C ARG A 5 20.27 -17.45 -11.15
N THR A 6 21.34 -17.88 -10.50
CA THR A 6 21.95 -19.17 -10.84
C THR A 6 20.97 -20.32 -10.59
N PRO A 7 21.10 -21.46 -11.30
CA PRO A 7 20.23 -22.62 -11.08
C PRO A 7 20.22 -23.12 -9.63
N GLN A 8 21.32 -22.96 -8.89
CA GLN A 8 21.37 -23.26 -7.45
C GLN A 8 20.56 -22.27 -6.59
N GLU A 9 20.61 -20.98 -6.89
CA GLU A 9 19.81 -19.95 -6.20
C GLU A 9 18.31 -20.06 -6.52
N ALA A 10 17.98 -20.41 -7.78
CA ALA A 10 16.62 -20.70 -8.19
C ALA A 10 16.07 -21.95 -7.48
N TYR A 11 16.88 -23.01 -7.34
CA TYR A 11 16.51 -24.23 -6.60
C TYR A 11 16.32 -23.96 -5.10
N GLY A 12 17.20 -23.17 -4.49
CA GLY A 12 17.09 -22.78 -3.07
C GLY A 12 15.81 -21.99 -2.77
N HIS A 13 15.51 -20.99 -3.60
CA HIS A 13 14.31 -20.17 -3.47
C HIS A 13 13.01 -20.95 -3.74
N TRP A 14 13.02 -21.88 -4.71
CA TRP A 14 11.89 -22.76 -4.98
C TRP A 14 11.62 -23.72 -3.82
N LYS A 15 12.68 -24.31 -3.25
CA LYS A 15 12.59 -25.22 -2.10
C LYS A 15 12.04 -24.52 -0.87
N GLU A 16 12.46 -23.29 -0.61
CA GLU A 16 12.00 -22.49 0.52
C GLU A 16 10.49 -22.15 0.42
N LYS A 17 10.04 -21.63 -0.74
CA LYS A 17 8.61 -21.33 -0.94
C LYS A 17 7.73 -22.59 -0.88
N TRP A 18 8.20 -23.69 -1.45
CA TRP A 18 7.49 -24.97 -1.39
C TRP A 18 7.38 -25.49 0.05
N PHE A 19 8.46 -25.39 0.82
CA PHE A 19 8.51 -25.84 2.21
C PHE A 19 7.56 -25.03 3.10
N GLN A 20 7.62 -23.69 3.03
CA GLN A 20 6.73 -22.81 3.79
C GLN A 20 5.24 -23.05 3.49
N ARG A 21 4.91 -23.29 2.21
CA ARG A 21 3.53 -23.55 1.81
C ARG A 21 3.07 -24.94 2.28
N HIS A 22 3.95 -25.94 2.19
CA HIS A 22 3.65 -27.29 2.67
C HIS A 22 3.47 -27.35 4.19
N GLU A 23 4.34 -26.70 4.95
CA GLU A 23 4.20 -26.59 6.42
C GLU A 23 2.87 -25.94 6.82
N LYS A 24 2.45 -24.91 6.10
CA LYS A 24 1.16 -24.25 6.35
C LYS A 24 -0.04 -25.18 6.11
N LEU A 25 0.01 -26.05 5.10
CA LEU A 25 -1.04 -27.05 4.89
C LEU A 25 -1.08 -28.07 6.03
N ILE A 26 0.09 -28.48 6.54
CA ILE A 26 0.21 -29.37 7.71
C ILE A 26 -0.41 -28.70 8.94
N GLU A 27 -0.08 -27.43 9.19
CA GLU A 27 -0.64 -26.64 10.30
C GLU A 27 -2.18 -26.57 10.22
N ILE A 28 -2.72 -26.19 9.06
CA ILE A 28 -4.18 -26.12 8.84
C ILE A 28 -4.84 -27.48 9.10
N ALA A 29 -4.30 -28.56 8.52
CA ALA A 29 -4.85 -29.90 8.69
C ALA A 29 -4.85 -30.34 10.17
N ARG A 30 -3.79 -29.98 10.91
CA ARG A 30 -3.67 -30.29 12.33
C ARG A 30 -4.66 -29.49 13.17
N ASP A 31 -4.76 -28.19 12.94
CA ASP A 31 -5.66 -27.31 13.69
C ASP A 31 -7.13 -27.70 13.52
N GLU A 32 -7.56 -27.96 12.29
CA GLU A 32 -8.95 -28.35 11.99
C GLU A 32 -9.33 -29.72 12.58
N LEU A 33 -8.36 -30.61 12.73
CA LEU A 33 -8.55 -31.94 13.33
C LEU A 33 -8.26 -31.96 14.84
N GLY A 34 -7.84 -30.85 15.44
CA GLY A 34 -7.46 -30.76 16.85
C GLY A 34 -6.25 -31.63 17.21
N LEU A 35 -5.24 -31.67 16.34
CA LEU A 35 -4.04 -32.51 16.48
C LEU A 35 -2.80 -31.69 16.87
N GLU A 36 -2.29 -31.93 18.08
CA GLU A 36 -1.01 -31.35 18.53
C GLU A 36 0.20 -32.03 17.86
N GLU A 37 0.04 -33.24 17.33
CA GLU A 37 1.10 -34.05 16.72
C GLU A 37 0.50 -34.97 15.65
N TYR A 38 1.35 -35.64 14.87
CA TYR A 38 0.89 -36.68 13.96
C TYR A 38 0.25 -37.82 14.76
N PRO A 39 -0.98 -38.24 14.45
CA PRO A 39 -1.71 -39.19 15.29
C PRO A 39 -1.15 -40.61 15.15
N GLU A 40 -1.09 -41.36 16.26
CA GLU A 40 -0.79 -42.80 16.24
C GLU A 40 -2.03 -43.66 15.91
N ASP A 41 -3.21 -43.14 16.24
CA ASP A 41 -4.51 -43.79 16.01
C ASP A 41 -4.78 -43.91 14.49
N PRO A 42 -5.03 -45.13 13.95
CA PRO A 42 -5.23 -45.34 12.52
C PRO A 42 -6.40 -44.57 11.90
N ASP A 43 -7.49 -44.36 12.64
CA ASP A 43 -8.65 -43.63 12.15
C ASP A 43 -8.32 -42.13 12.04
N LYS A 44 -7.58 -41.60 13.02
CA LYS A 44 -7.07 -40.22 12.98
C LYS A 44 -6.00 -40.03 11.90
N GLN A 45 -5.14 -41.02 11.64
CA GLN A 45 -4.19 -40.99 10.53
C GLN A 45 -4.91 -40.90 9.19
N ARG A 46 -5.95 -41.73 9.00
CA ARG A 46 -6.77 -41.71 7.80
C ARG A 46 -7.40 -40.34 7.59
N ALA A 47 -8.04 -39.78 8.64
CA ALA A 47 -8.64 -38.44 8.57
C ALA A 47 -7.61 -37.35 8.23
N TYR A 48 -6.41 -37.41 8.82
CA TYR A 48 -5.32 -36.49 8.51
C TYR A 48 -4.87 -36.58 7.05
N HIS A 49 -4.65 -37.79 6.52
CA HIS A 49 -4.23 -37.98 5.12
C HIS A 49 -5.32 -37.57 4.12
N ASP A 50 -6.58 -37.90 4.40
CA ASP A 50 -7.73 -37.48 3.59
C ASP A 50 -7.79 -35.94 3.55
N ARG A 51 -7.67 -35.27 4.71
CA ARG A 51 -7.66 -33.80 4.79
C ARG A 51 -6.46 -33.17 4.07
N MET A 52 -5.28 -33.74 4.24
CA MET A 52 -4.08 -33.29 3.53
C MET A 52 -4.21 -33.44 2.00
N ALA A 53 -4.89 -34.48 1.53
CA ALA A 53 -5.15 -34.66 0.10
C ALA A 53 -6.10 -33.58 -0.44
N GLU A 54 -7.18 -33.27 0.30
CA GLU A 54 -8.09 -32.17 -0.04
C GLU A 54 -7.37 -30.82 -0.10
N LEU A 55 -6.60 -30.49 0.96
CA LEU A 55 -5.87 -29.23 1.05
C LEU A 55 -4.84 -29.08 -0.08
N LYS A 56 -4.12 -30.15 -0.44
CA LYS A 56 -3.21 -30.14 -1.59
C LYS A 56 -3.95 -29.90 -2.90
N SER A 57 -5.12 -30.52 -3.08
CA SER A 57 -5.94 -30.31 -4.28
C SER A 57 -6.42 -28.86 -4.39
N SER A 58 -6.90 -28.27 -3.30
CA SER A 58 -7.25 -26.85 -3.23
C SER A 58 -6.05 -25.93 -3.46
N ASP A 59 -4.86 -26.31 -2.97
CA ASP A 59 -3.63 -25.55 -3.20
C ASP A 59 -3.24 -25.52 -4.68
N GLU A 60 -3.33 -26.66 -5.37
CA GLU A 60 -3.08 -26.76 -6.81
C GLU A 60 -4.07 -25.92 -7.63
N GLU A 61 -5.33 -25.85 -7.21
CA GLU A 61 -6.33 -24.94 -7.78
C GLU A 61 -5.97 -23.47 -7.59
N LEU A 62 -5.57 -23.10 -6.37
CA LEU A 62 -5.14 -21.74 -6.06
C LEU A 62 -3.89 -21.35 -6.89
N GLN A 63 -2.90 -22.23 -6.99
CA GLN A 63 -1.71 -22.00 -7.81
C GLN A 63 -2.05 -21.85 -9.29
N ARG A 64 -3.02 -22.61 -9.81
CA ARG A 64 -3.51 -22.44 -11.19
C ARG A 64 -4.16 -21.06 -11.39
N ALA A 65 -4.98 -20.62 -10.44
CA ALA A 65 -5.61 -19.29 -10.49
C ALA A 65 -4.57 -18.16 -10.39
N GLU A 66 -3.55 -18.29 -9.52
CA GLU A 66 -2.45 -17.34 -9.39
C GLU A 66 -1.67 -17.20 -10.70
N ARG A 67 -1.30 -18.33 -11.34
CA ARG A 67 -0.65 -18.30 -12.67
C ARG A 67 -1.52 -17.60 -13.71
N LYS A 68 -2.83 -17.90 -13.73
CA LYS A 68 -3.72 -17.28 -14.71
C LYS A 68 -3.87 -15.78 -14.51
N ARG A 69 -3.89 -15.32 -13.25
CA ARG A 69 -3.83 -13.89 -12.92
C ARG A 69 -2.55 -13.27 -13.48
N ASP A 70 -1.40 -13.89 -13.21
CA ASP A 70 -0.11 -13.35 -13.62
C ASP A 70 0.02 -13.25 -15.15
N GLU A 71 -0.45 -14.26 -15.90
CA GLU A 71 -0.55 -14.21 -17.37
C GLU A 71 -1.36 -12.97 -17.84
N VAL A 72 -2.53 -12.72 -17.26
CA VAL A 72 -3.38 -11.56 -17.63
C VAL A 72 -2.68 -10.24 -17.30
N LEU A 73 -1.93 -10.17 -16.20
CA LEU A 73 -1.18 -8.97 -15.83
C LEU A 73 0.00 -8.72 -16.77
N GLU A 74 0.68 -9.78 -17.22
CA GLU A 74 1.76 -9.70 -18.22
C GLU A 74 1.23 -9.19 -19.55
N GLU A 75 0.15 -9.79 -20.07
CA GLU A 75 -0.52 -9.36 -21.31
C GLU A 75 -0.90 -7.86 -21.24
N LEU A 76 -1.48 -7.43 -20.13
CA LEU A 76 -1.87 -6.04 -19.92
C LEU A 76 -0.66 -5.09 -19.94
N ILE A 77 0.45 -5.46 -19.30
CA ILE A 77 1.69 -4.66 -19.31
C ILE A 77 2.27 -4.61 -20.72
N GLU A 78 2.30 -5.73 -21.44
CA GLU A 78 2.87 -5.79 -22.78
C GLU A 78 2.10 -4.92 -23.77
N GLU A 79 0.77 -4.87 -23.66
CA GLU A 79 -0.08 -4.02 -24.50
C GLU A 79 0.04 -2.52 -24.17
N ASN A 80 0.14 -2.16 -22.87
CA ASN A 80 -0.06 -0.77 -22.45
C ASN A 80 1.19 -0.08 -21.88
N ALA A 81 2.20 -0.84 -21.45
CA ALA A 81 3.42 -0.34 -20.82
C ALA A 81 4.67 -1.25 -21.06
N PRO A 82 4.95 -1.71 -22.30
CA PRO A 82 5.98 -2.73 -22.57
C PRO A 82 7.40 -2.30 -22.17
N HIS A 83 7.67 -1.00 -22.21
CA HIS A 83 8.95 -0.41 -21.78
C HIS A 83 8.75 0.58 -20.62
N GLY A 84 7.62 0.48 -19.92
CA GLY A 84 7.29 1.34 -18.80
C GLY A 84 8.21 1.07 -17.60
N SER A 85 8.47 2.13 -16.83
CA SER A 85 9.06 1.99 -15.51
C SER A 85 8.15 1.16 -14.59
N GLU A 86 8.66 0.73 -13.43
CA GLU A 86 7.83 0.07 -12.41
C GLU A 86 6.60 0.91 -12.03
N ALA A 87 6.76 2.23 -11.97
CA ALA A 87 5.67 3.15 -11.70
C ALA A 87 4.61 3.13 -12.82
N ASP A 88 5.03 3.01 -14.08
CA ASP A 88 4.11 2.92 -15.22
C ASP A 88 3.35 1.60 -15.24
N LYS A 89 4.03 0.50 -14.90
CA LYS A 89 3.40 -0.82 -14.73
C LYS A 89 2.35 -0.82 -13.61
N ILE A 90 2.66 -0.22 -12.45
CA ILE A 90 1.68 -0.08 -11.36
C ILE A 90 0.47 0.74 -11.80
N ARG A 91 0.69 1.87 -12.50
CA ARG A 91 -0.41 2.71 -13.00
C ARG A 91 -1.26 1.96 -14.02
N CYS A 92 -0.64 1.24 -14.93
CA CYS A 92 -1.31 0.39 -15.91
C CYS A 92 -2.26 -0.60 -15.22
N ILE A 93 -1.71 -1.43 -14.32
CA ILE A 93 -2.48 -2.48 -13.66
C ILE A 93 -3.58 -1.91 -12.77
N LYS A 94 -3.29 -0.91 -11.91
CA LYS A 94 -4.30 -0.34 -11.00
C LYS A 94 -5.43 0.37 -11.75
N LYS A 95 -5.14 0.92 -12.93
CA LYS A 95 -6.17 1.55 -13.77
C LYS A 95 -7.09 0.53 -14.40
N ALA A 96 -6.54 -0.61 -14.86
CA ALA A 96 -7.32 -1.66 -15.50
C ALA A 96 -8.09 -2.53 -14.49
N ILE A 97 -7.49 -2.81 -13.33
CA ILE A 97 -8.01 -3.73 -12.31
C ILE A 97 -8.10 -2.99 -10.98
N LEU A 98 -9.20 -2.26 -10.81
CA LEU A 98 -9.43 -1.39 -9.64
C LEU A 98 -9.38 -2.14 -8.29
N GLN A 99 -9.70 -3.43 -8.26
CA GLN A 99 -9.76 -4.24 -7.04
C GLN A 99 -8.50 -5.07 -6.75
N ILE A 100 -7.43 -4.92 -7.54
CA ILE A 100 -6.20 -5.67 -7.27
C ILE A 100 -5.62 -5.28 -5.91
N LYS A 101 -5.32 -6.28 -5.07
CA LYS A 101 -4.74 -6.02 -3.76
C LYS A 101 -3.26 -5.65 -3.91
N ASN A 102 -2.80 -4.72 -3.07
CA ASN A 102 -1.41 -4.23 -3.12
C ASN A 102 -0.38 -5.36 -2.95
N ASN A 103 -0.66 -6.37 -2.13
CA ASN A 103 0.23 -7.51 -1.91
C ASN A 103 0.36 -8.38 -3.16
N GLN A 104 -0.75 -8.63 -3.87
CA GLN A 104 -0.74 -9.40 -5.12
C GLN A 104 0.06 -8.66 -6.21
N LEU A 105 -0.17 -7.35 -6.35
CA LEU A 105 0.56 -6.53 -7.30
C LEU A 105 2.06 -6.43 -6.96
N ALA A 106 2.38 -6.29 -5.68
CA ALA A 106 3.76 -6.25 -5.20
C ALA A 106 4.49 -7.57 -5.47
N GLU A 107 3.85 -8.70 -5.17
CA GLU A 107 4.40 -10.02 -5.44
C GLU A 107 4.65 -10.23 -6.94
N PHE A 108 3.66 -9.92 -7.78
CA PHE A 108 3.75 -10.06 -9.23
C PHE A 108 4.89 -9.22 -9.83
N LEU A 109 5.02 -7.95 -9.43
CA LEU A 109 6.07 -7.06 -9.95
C LEU A 109 7.43 -7.25 -9.27
N GLY A 110 7.54 -8.08 -8.22
CA GLY A 110 8.75 -8.22 -7.42
C GLY A 110 9.11 -6.97 -6.62
N LEU A 111 8.11 -6.19 -6.18
CA LEU A 111 8.27 -4.92 -5.48
C LEU A 111 7.90 -5.02 -4.00
N SER A 112 8.32 -4.04 -3.20
CA SER A 112 7.85 -3.93 -1.82
C SER A 112 6.39 -3.47 -1.77
N GLN A 113 5.60 -4.01 -0.83
CA GLN A 113 4.22 -3.55 -0.62
C GLN A 113 4.17 -2.05 -0.29
N ASN A 114 5.15 -1.55 0.49
CA ASN A 114 5.29 -0.13 0.84
C ASN A 114 5.53 0.79 -0.37
N TYR A 115 6.09 0.27 -1.46
CA TYR A 115 6.24 1.04 -2.69
C TYR A 115 4.91 1.10 -3.45
N VAL A 116 4.20 -0.02 -3.55
CA VAL A 116 2.91 -0.13 -4.26
C VAL A 116 1.79 0.67 -3.56
N THR A 117 1.79 0.73 -2.22
CA THR A 117 0.79 1.48 -1.44
C THR A 117 0.82 2.98 -1.72
N LYS A 118 1.95 3.51 -2.21
CA LYS A 118 2.08 4.91 -2.60
C LYS A 118 1.21 5.26 -3.80
N PHE A 119 0.80 4.29 -4.61
CA PHE A 119 -0.03 4.51 -5.78
C PHE A 119 -1.50 4.35 -5.39
N ARG A 120 -2.29 5.42 -5.45
CA ARG A 120 -3.72 5.43 -5.12
C ARG A 120 -4.54 5.68 -6.38
N VAL A 121 -5.71 5.05 -6.47
CA VAL A 121 -6.69 5.31 -7.53
C VAL A 121 -7.62 6.42 -7.04
N THR A 122 -7.77 7.48 -7.83
CA THR A 122 -8.69 8.59 -7.54
C THR A 122 -10.13 8.19 -7.83
N LEU A 123 -11.08 9.00 -7.37
CA LEU A 123 -12.50 8.81 -7.70
C LEU A 123 -12.80 8.88 -9.20
N ARG A 124 -11.90 9.47 -9.99
CA ARG A 124 -12.01 9.56 -11.46
C ARG A 124 -11.31 8.41 -12.20
N GLY A 125 -10.71 7.47 -11.47
CA GLY A 125 -9.99 6.32 -12.03
C GLY A 125 -8.55 6.62 -12.44
N ASP A 126 -8.00 7.79 -12.08
CA ASP A 126 -6.59 8.09 -12.30
C ASP A 126 -5.72 7.42 -11.23
N VAL A 127 -4.53 6.96 -11.61
CA VAL A 127 -3.57 6.40 -10.65
C VAL A 127 -2.48 7.43 -10.36
N ILE A 128 -2.46 7.90 -9.12
CA ILE A 128 -1.55 8.95 -8.65
C ILE A 128 -0.63 8.42 -7.57
N ARG A 129 0.58 8.97 -7.52
CA ARG A 129 1.54 8.71 -6.45
C ARG A 129 1.24 9.67 -5.29
N SER A 130 1.10 9.17 -4.08
CA SER A 130 0.75 9.94 -2.89
C SER A 130 1.95 10.59 -2.20
N ASP A 131 3.18 10.14 -2.49
CA ASP A 131 4.38 10.75 -1.93
C ASP A 131 4.72 12.07 -2.63
N ILE A 132 4.83 13.10 -1.81
CA ILE A 132 5.25 14.43 -2.25
C ILE A 132 6.73 14.36 -2.65
N PRO A 133 7.11 14.78 -3.88
CA PRO A 133 8.50 14.82 -4.32
C PRO A 133 9.37 15.67 -3.40
N GLN A 134 10.62 15.26 -3.16
CA GLN A 134 11.51 15.96 -2.22
C GLN A 134 11.70 17.45 -2.54
N SER A 135 11.84 17.81 -3.83
CA SER A 135 11.94 19.20 -4.27
C SER A 135 10.71 20.03 -3.92
N VAL A 136 9.51 19.44 -3.99
CA VAL A 136 8.28 20.07 -3.53
C VAL A 136 8.31 20.21 -2.02
N ARG A 137 8.71 19.17 -1.28
CA ARG A 137 8.79 19.23 0.19
C ARG A 137 9.66 20.39 0.68
N GLU A 138 10.85 20.53 0.11
CA GLU A 138 11.78 21.61 0.44
C GLU A 138 11.20 22.98 0.12
N LYS A 139 10.50 23.11 -1.03
CA LYS A 139 9.82 24.36 -1.41
C LYS A 139 8.74 24.76 -0.41
N ILE A 140 7.91 23.82 0.04
CA ILE A 140 6.82 24.11 0.97
C ILE A 140 7.34 24.42 2.36
N ARG A 141 8.29 23.63 2.86
CA ARG A 141 8.94 23.91 4.15
C ARG A 141 9.58 25.29 4.19
N LYS A 142 10.27 25.68 3.11
CA LYS A 142 10.86 27.02 2.98
C LYS A 142 9.78 28.12 2.96
N ARG A 143 8.66 27.90 2.25
CA ARG A 143 7.53 28.84 2.21
C ARG A 143 6.93 29.05 3.59
N ASP A 144 6.78 27.95 4.34
CA ASP A 144 6.12 27.93 5.65
C ASP A 144 7.08 28.26 6.80
N GLY A 145 8.33 28.62 6.49
CA GLY A 145 9.33 29.03 7.49
C GLY A 145 9.82 27.90 8.40
N ASP A 146 9.79 26.65 7.91
CA ASP A 146 10.11 25.46 8.69
C ASP A 146 9.32 25.35 10.00
N ALA A 147 8.06 25.80 9.96
CA ALA A 147 7.14 25.77 11.09
C ALA A 147 5.74 25.32 10.67
N CYS A 148 4.97 24.82 11.63
CA CYS A 148 3.55 24.54 11.47
C CYS A 148 2.80 25.84 11.16
N VAL A 149 2.09 25.89 10.04
CA VAL A 149 1.34 27.10 9.64
C VAL A 149 0.21 27.45 10.60
N ARG A 150 -0.28 26.49 11.39
CA ARG A 150 -1.37 26.68 12.37
C ARG A 150 -0.90 27.13 13.74
N CYS A 151 0.12 26.48 14.31
CA CYS A 151 0.54 26.74 15.70
C CYS A 151 1.96 27.29 15.85
N GLY A 152 2.78 27.27 14.80
CA GLY A 152 4.17 27.72 14.83
C GLY A 152 5.19 26.72 15.38
N GLU A 153 4.77 25.51 15.78
CA GLU A 153 5.68 24.43 16.20
C GLU A 153 6.69 24.08 15.09
N THR A 154 7.93 23.73 15.47
CA THR A 154 9.03 23.44 14.53
C THR A 154 9.49 21.98 14.56
N SER A 155 8.95 21.19 15.50
CA SER A 155 9.20 19.75 15.63
C SER A 155 8.11 18.90 14.97
N GLU A 156 8.47 17.66 14.62
CA GLU A 156 7.57 16.66 14.01
C GLU A 156 6.72 17.17 12.84
N LEU A 157 7.36 17.91 11.93
CA LEU A 157 6.68 18.51 10.78
C LEU A 157 6.33 17.46 9.72
N ARG A 158 5.09 17.56 9.22
CA ARG A 158 4.53 16.78 8.12
C ARG A 158 3.95 17.74 7.09
N LEU A 159 3.98 17.31 5.83
CA LEU A 159 3.27 18.02 4.77
C LEU A 159 1.88 17.43 4.63
N HIS A 160 0.91 18.30 4.70
CA HIS A 160 -0.50 18.02 4.64
C HIS A 160 -1.04 18.35 3.25
N HIS A 161 -1.83 17.44 2.66
CA HIS A 161 -2.60 17.73 1.45
C HIS A 161 -3.90 18.41 1.86
N ILE A 162 -4.06 19.69 1.48
CA ILE A 162 -5.26 20.48 1.82
C ILE A 162 -6.50 19.82 1.21
N ASN A 163 -6.49 19.57 -0.10
CA ASN A 163 -7.43 18.69 -0.78
C ASN A 163 -6.84 17.26 -0.83
N PRO A 164 -7.55 16.24 -0.33
CA PRO A 164 -7.05 14.88 -0.27
C PRO A 164 -6.64 14.32 -1.62
N VAL A 165 -5.60 13.49 -1.61
CA VAL A 165 -5.06 12.80 -2.78
C VAL A 165 -6.17 12.13 -3.62
N LEU A 166 -7.15 11.47 -2.99
CA LEU A 166 -8.23 10.77 -3.69
C LEU A 166 -9.15 11.69 -4.52
N ARG A 167 -9.18 12.99 -4.23
CA ARG A 167 -10.02 13.99 -4.89
C ARG A 167 -9.29 14.79 -5.96
N CYS A 168 -7.95 14.70 -6.06
CA CYS A 168 -7.22 15.48 -7.05
C CYS A 168 -7.39 14.94 -8.47
N GLU A 169 -7.10 15.82 -9.43
CA GLU A 169 -6.80 15.45 -10.80
C GLU A 169 -5.31 15.15 -10.99
N LYS A 170 -4.97 14.57 -12.15
CA LYS A 170 -3.59 14.23 -12.48
C LYS A 170 -2.68 15.46 -12.47
N GLY A 171 -1.73 15.48 -11.54
CA GLY A 171 -0.73 16.55 -11.43
C GLY A 171 -1.10 17.66 -10.44
N GLU A 172 -2.31 17.64 -9.89
CA GLU A 172 -2.79 18.70 -9.00
C GLU A 172 -2.57 18.42 -7.51
N CYS A 173 -2.29 17.17 -7.12
CA CYS A 173 -2.12 16.86 -5.70
C CYS A 173 -0.90 17.52 -5.06
N HIS A 174 0.22 17.58 -5.77
CA HIS A 174 1.51 18.01 -5.20
C HIS A 174 1.87 19.44 -5.59
N VAL A 175 0.88 20.25 -5.93
CA VAL A 175 1.08 21.68 -6.17
C VAL A 175 1.22 22.40 -4.83
N PRO A 176 2.07 23.43 -4.74
CA PRO A 176 2.26 24.18 -3.50
C PRO A 176 0.97 24.69 -2.86
N GLU A 177 0.00 25.09 -3.69
CA GLU A 177 -1.29 25.65 -3.28
C GLU A 177 -2.16 24.60 -2.56
N ASN A 178 -1.88 23.31 -2.78
CA ASN A 178 -2.57 22.20 -2.14
C ASN A 178 -1.79 21.58 -0.98
N LEU A 179 -0.69 22.20 -0.56
CA LEU A 179 0.20 21.68 0.47
C LEU A 179 0.43 22.69 1.57
N ALA A 180 0.49 22.21 2.81
CA ALA A 180 0.85 23.02 3.98
C ALA A 180 1.71 22.22 4.97
N THR A 181 2.60 22.91 5.67
CA THR A 181 3.42 22.31 6.73
C THR A 181 2.64 22.37 8.05
N LEU A 182 2.39 21.21 8.65
CA LEU A 182 1.75 21.08 9.97
C LEU A 182 2.64 20.24 10.90
N CYS A 183 2.62 20.50 12.20
CA CYS A 183 3.16 19.55 13.17
C CYS A 183 2.23 18.34 13.27
N GLU A 184 2.73 17.21 13.79
CA GLU A 184 1.95 15.97 13.95
C GLU A 184 0.62 16.19 14.69
N GLY A 185 0.60 17.03 15.73
CA GLY A 185 -0.64 17.35 16.46
C GLY A 185 -1.67 18.08 15.59
N CYS A 186 -1.26 19.12 14.88
CA CYS A 186 -2.16 19.84 13.96
C CYS A 186 -2.55 18.99 12.75
N HIS A 187 -1.65 18.13 12.26
CA HIS A 187 -1.93 17.21 11.17
C HIS A 187 -3.02 16.21 11.57
N HIS A 188 -2.94 15.61 12.76
CA HIS A 188 -4.01 14.75 13.26
C HIS A 188 -5.32 15.52 13.43
N LEU A 189 -5.28 16.75 13.96
CA LEU A 189 -6.48 17.57 14.10
C LEU A 189 -7.14 17.98 12.77
N ALA A 190 -6.40 17.98 11.67
CA ALA A 190 -6.95 18.26 10.35
C ALA A 190 -7.80 17.09 9.81
N HIS A 191 -7.62 15.89 10.37
CA HIS A 191 -8.32 14.66 10.00
C HIS A 191 -9.29 14.25 11.12
N GLU A 192 -10.60 14.21 10.86
CA GLU A 192 -11.64 14.07 11.91
C GLU A 192 -11.60 12.70 12.65
N ASP A 193 -10.85 11.74 12.14
CA ASP A 193 -10.81 10.36 12.66
C ASP A 193 -9.49 9.64 12.33
N GLY A 194 -8.42 10.41 12.07
CA GLY A 194 -7.14 9.88 11.60
C GLY A 194 -7.20 9.28 10.19
N SER A 195 -8.32 9.47 9.47
CA SER A 195 -8.46 9.07 8.08
C SER A 195 -7.98 10.20 7.14
N ASP A 196 -7.17 9.85 6.13
CA ASP A 196 -6.70 10.78 5.10
C ASP A 196 -7.85 11.40 4.24
N VAL A 197 -9.12 11.05 4.53
CA VAL A 197 -10.28 11.28 3.66
C VAL A 197 -11.30 12.22 4.28
N VAL A 198 -11.48 12.13 5.60
CA VAL A 198 -12.39 13.01 6.36
C VAL A 198 -11.57 14.16 6.92
N LEU A 199 -11.96 15.37 6.56
CA LEU A 199 -11.27 16.60 6.93
C LEU A 199 -12.17 17.45 7.80
N THR A 200 -11.59 18.20 8.73
CA THR A 200 -12.34 19.15 9.57
C THR A 200 -12.77 20.42 8.83
N TYR A 201 -12.49 20.50 7.54
CA TYR A 201 -12.79 21.60 6.65
C TYR A 201 -13.18 21.03 5.26
N ASP A 202 -13.94 21.80 4.47
CA ASP A 202 -14.56 21.33 3.22
C ASP A 202 -13.86 21.82 1.95
N SER A 203 -12.94 22.77 2.07
CA SER A 203 -12.34 23.51 0.96
C SER A 203 -10.95 24.05 1.31
N THR A 204 -10.21 24.51 0.29
CA THR A 204 -8.92 25.18 0.50
C THR A 204 -9.06 26.44 1.34
N ASP A 205 -10.12 27.21 1.13
CA ASP A 205 -10.39 28.42 1.92
C ASP A 205 -10.74 28.05 3.36
N GLY A 206 -11.60 27.04 3.55
CA GLY A 206 -11.92 26.50 4.87
C GLY A 206 -10.71 25.98 5.64
N PHE A 207 -9.71 25.40 4.96
CA PHE A 207 -8.43 25.04 5.58
C PHE A 207 -7.71 26.26 6.16
N TRP A 208 -7.61 27.35 5.38
CA TRP A 208 -6.91 28.55 5.83
C TRP A 208 -7.68 29.30 6.92
N GLU A 209 -9.02 29.26 6.89
CA GLU A 209 -9.85 29.72 8.02
C GLU A 209 -9.54 28.92 9.29
N TRP A 210 -9.53 27.59 9.21
CA TRP A 210 -9.18 26.70 10.33
C TRP A 210 -7.75 26.91 10.86
N VAL A 211 -6.78 27.19 9.98
CA VAL A 211 -5.41 27.56 10.36
C VAL A 211 -5.41 28.85 11.19
N ASN A 212 -6.17 29.86 10.74
CA ASN A 212 -6.22 31.17 11.40
C ASN A 212 -6.93 31.11 12.76
N GLU A 213 -8.01 30.33 12.88
CA GLU A 213 -8.72 30.09 14.16
C GLU A 213 -7.80 29.43 15.21
N GLY A 214 -6.92 28.52 14.78
CA GLY A 214 -5.98 27.84 15.67
C GLY A 214 -4.84 28.74 16.18
N GLY A 215 -4.40 29.70 15.36
CA GLY A 215 -3.25 30.58 15.65
C GLY A 215 -3.50 31.66 16.70
N GLU A 216 -4.77 31.96 17.02
CA GLU A 216 -5.12 32.95 18.06
C GLU A 216 -5.00 32.37 19.48
N SER A 217 -5.17 31.05 19.63
CA SER A 217 -5.10 30.38 20.93
C SER A 217 -3.69 30.27 21.51
N SER A 218 -2.63 30.31 20.67
CA SER A 218 -1.23 30.21 21.11
C SER A 218 -0.57 31.56 21.39
N ARG A 219 -1.25 32.69 21.16
CA ARG A 219 -0.74 34.06 21.40
C ARG A 219 -1.08 34.63 22.78
N THR A 220 -1.64 33.84 23.68
CA THR A 220 -1.92 34.26 25.06
C THR A 220 -0.97 33.59 26.06
N SER A 221 0.17 34.23 26.31
CA SER A 221 0.78 34.38 27.64
C SER A 221 2.02 35.29 27.55
N PRO A 222 2.04 36.44 28.25
CA PRO A 222 3.26 37.22 28.52
C PRO A 222 4.24 36.50 29.45
#